data_AF-A0A7X6CGW9-F1
#
_entry.id   AF-A0A7X6CGW9-F1
#
_cell.length_a   1.000
_cell.length_b   1.000
_cell.length_c   1.000
_cell.angle_alpha   90.00
_cell.angle_beta   90.00
_cell.angle_gamma   90.00
#
_symmetry.space_group_name_H-M   'P 1'
#
loop_
_entity.id
_entity.type
_entity.pdbx_description
1 polymer ?
#
loop_
_entity_poly.entity_id
_entity_poly.type
_entity_poly.pdbx_seq_one_letter_code
_entity_poly.pdbx_strand_id
1 'polypeptide(L)'
;MFAIKRALKLNNQEATLMAKHAGFRRVVFNMGLSLRTQMYSEGEFSDSKVINEVKKVLTNYVKKQPECDWMNQLSSRVYQNA
;
A
#
# COMPACT_ATOMS: atom_id res chain seq x y z
N MET A 1 5.75 25.75 -21.84
CA MET A 1 6.62 24.88 -21.03
C MET A 1 6.45 23.45 -21.52
N PHE A 2 7.41 22.90 -22.28
CA PHE A 2 7.33 21.53 -22.75
C PHE A 2 7.84 20.60 -21.64
N ALA A 3 6.98 19.71 -21.13
CA ALA A 3 7.41 18.69 -20.19
C ALA A 3 8.22 17.62 -20.95
N ILE A 4 9.53 17.53 -20.66
CA ILE A 4 10.35 16.43 -21.16
C ILE A 4 9.92 15.16 -20.41
N LYS A 5 9.18 14.26 -21.09
CA LYS A 5 8.91 12.92 -20.55
C LYS A 5 10.24 12.17 -20.44
N ARG A 6 10.75 12.04 -19.22
CA ARG A 6 11.89 11.17 -18.90
C ARG A 6 11.35 9.84 -18.38
N ALA A 7 11.72 8.74 -19.03
CA ALA A 7 11.51 7.40 -18.51
C ALA A 7 12.86 6.82 -18.06
N LEU A 8 12.85 6.09 -16.95
CA LEU A 8 14.02 5.30 -16.56
C LEU A 8 14.12 4.10 -17.49
N LYS A 9 15.29 3.89 -18.12
CA LYS A 9 15.60 2.64 -18.81
C LYS A 9 16.04 1.63 -17.76
N LEU A 10 15.08 0.83 -17.30
CA LEU A 10 15.32 -0.20 -16.30
C LEU A 10 15.86 -1.48 -16.96
N ASN A 11 16.75 -2.18 -16.28
CA ASN A 11 17.05 -3.57 -16.59
C ASN A 11 15.94 -4.51 -16.09
N ASN A 12 16.02 -5.80 -16.41
CA ASN A 12 14.98 -6.77 -16.05
C ASN A 12 14.78 -6.92 -14.53
N GLN A 13 15.86 -6.82 -13.74
CA GLN A 13 15.79 -6.91 -12.27
C GLN A 13 15.13 -5.67 -11.68
N GLU A 14 15.52 -4.49 -12.13
CA GLU A 14 14.96 -3.20 -11.70
C GLU A 14 13.48 -3.07 -12.07
N ALA A 15 13.11 -3.48 -13.29
CA ALA A 15 11.73 -3.50 -13.74
C ALA A 15 10.86 -4.42 -12.86
N THR A 16 11.38 -5.60 -12.52
CA THR A 16 10.73 -6.55 -11.61
C THR A 16 10.57 -5.95 -10.21
N LEU A 17 11.61 -5.29 -9.68
CA LEU A 17 11.57 -4.65 -8.37
C LEU A 17 10.53 -3.51 -8.34
N MET A 18 10.51 -2.66 -9.35
CA MET A 18 9.52 -1.59 -9.50
C MET A 18 8.08 -2.15 -9.57
N ALA A 19 7.88 -3.24 -10.33
CA ALA A 19 6.58 -3.90 -10.42
C ALA A 19 6.12 -4.47 -9.08
N LYS A 20 7.02 -5.09 -8.31
CA LYS A 20 6.72 -5.56 -6.94
C LYS A 20 6.29 -4.42 -6.03
N HIS A 21 7.00 -3.29 -6.05
CA HIS A 21 6.63 -2.11 -5.26
C HIS A 21 5.28 -1.52 -5.69
N ALA A 22 5.02 -1.38 -6.99
CA ALA A 22 3.76 -0.87 -7.51
C ALA A 22 2.58 -1.80 -7.14
N GLY A 23 2.77 -3.11 -7.28
CA GLY A 23 1.80 -4.13 -6.89
C GLY A 23 1.49 -4.08 -5.39
N PHE A 24 2.52 -4.03 -4.55
CA PHE A 24 2.33 -3.93 -3.10
C PHE A 24 1.56 -2.67 -2.71
N ARG A 25 1.93 -1.52 -3.27
CA ARG A 25 1.24 -0.25 -3.04
C ARG A 25 -0.24 -0.33 -3.41
N ARG A 26 -0.54 -0.91 -4.57
CA ARG A 26 -1.91 -1.11 -5.07
C ARG A 26 -2.73 -1.98 -4.12
N VAL A 27 -2.16 -3.09 -3.66
CA VAL A 27 -2.83 -4.01 -2.72
C VAL A 27 -3.19 -3.28 -1.42
N VAL A 28 -2.24 -2.54 -0.85
CA VAL A 28 -2.46 -1.77 0.40
C VAL A 28 -3.51 -0.68 0.19
N PHE A 29 -3.43 0.08 -0.91
CA PHE A 29 -4.41 1.13 -1.22
C PHE A 29 -5.82 0.57 -1.33
N ASN A 30 -6.00 -0.53 -2.06
CA ASN A 30 -7.31 -1.15 -2.23
C ASN A 30 -7.87 -1.70 -0.90
N MET A 31 -7.01 -2.35 -0.10
CA MET A 31 -7.40 -2.84 1.24
C MET A 31 -7.81 -1.68 2.15
N GLY A 32 -7.00 -0.61 2.20
CA GLY A 32 -7.29 0.57 3.00
C GLY A 32 -8.56 1.29 2.57
N LEU A 33 -8.80 1.40 1.26
CA LEU A 33 -10.05 1.95 0.71
C LEU A 33 -11.26 1.12 1.12
N SER A 34 -11.18 -0.21 1.00
CA SER A 34 -12.27 -1.11 1.39
C SER A 34 -12.61 -0.98 2.88
N LEU A 35 -11.61 -1.01 3.76
CA LEU A 35 -11.79 -0.87 5.21
C LEU A 35 -12.34 0.51 5.58
N ARG A 36 -11.81 1.56 4.94
CA ARG A 36 -12.29 2.94 5.14
C ARG A 36 -13.77 3.06 4.78
N THR A 37 -14.17 2.54 3.63
CA THR A 37 -15.57 2.56 3.19
C THR A 37 -16.48 1.80 4.16
N GLN A 38 -16.04 0.65 4.65
CA GLN A 38 -16.78 -0.10 5.66
C GLN A 38 -16.93 0.70 6.97
N MET A 39 -15.85 1.29 7.48
CA MET A 39 -15.91 2.07 8.72
C MET A 39 -16.90 3.23 8.61
N TYR A 40 -16.88 4.01 7.53
CA TYR A 40 -17.86 5.11 7.39
C TYR A 40 -19.30 4.64 7.22
N SER A 41 -19.53 3.40 6.80
CA SER A 41 -20.90 2.83 6.80
C SER A 41 -21.41 2.53 8.21
N GLU A 42 -20.52 2.37 9.18
CA GLU A 42 -20.83 2.06 10.58
C GLU A 42 -20.97 3.33 11.46
N GLY A 43 -20.51 4.49 11.00
CA GLY A 43 -20.66 5.75 11.71
C GLY A 43 -19.71 6.87 11.25
N GLU A 44 -19.82 8.02 11.92
CA GLU A 44 -18.93 9.15 11.67
C GLU A 44 -17.62 9.00 12.44
N PHE A 45 -16.51 8.97 11.70
CA PHE A 45 -15.16 8.88 12.24
C PHE A 45 -14.29 9.99 11.65
N SER A 46 -13.26 10.41 12.39
CA SER A 46 -12.24 11.28 11.83
C SER A 46 -11.29 10.48 10.94
N ASP A 47 -10.83 11.09 9.85
CA ASP A 47 -9.90 10.47 8.90
C ASP A 47 -8.63 9.93 9.58
N SER A 48 -8.09 10.69 10.54
CA SER A 48 -6.92 10.28 11.32
C SER A 48 -7.15 8.99 12.10
N LYS A 49 -8.35 8.81 12.67
CA LYS A 49 -8.70 7.60 13.41
C LYS A 49 -8.82 6.41 12.46
N VAL A 50 -9.54 6.58 11.34
CA VAL A 50 -9.72 5.53 10.34
C VAL A 50 -8.37 5.07 9.78
N ILE A 51 -7.51 6.00 9.37
CA ILE A 51 -6.19 5.69 8.82
C ILE A 51 -5.33 4.93 9.84
N ASN A 52 -5.37 5.32 11.12
CA ASN A 52 -4.60 4.64 12.16
C ASN A 52 -5.09 3.20 12.41
N GLU A 53 -6.40 2.97 12.42
CA GLU A 53 -6.95 1.62 12.55
C GLU A 53 -6.63 0.74 11.34
N VAL A 54 -6.76 1.28 10.11
CA VAL A 54 -6.36 0.57 8.88
C VAL A 54 -4.88 0.17 8.94
N LYS A 55 -3.99 1.07 9.40
CA LYS A 55 -2.57 0.75 9.57
C LYS A 55 -2.35 -0.38 10.57
N LYS A 56 -3.06 -0.38 11.71
CA LYS A 56 -2.98 -1.46 12.69
C LYS A 56 -3.44 -2.79 12.12
N VAL A 57 -4.54 -2.82 11.38
CA VAL A 57 -5.02 -4.04 10.70
C VAL A 57 -3.95 -4.58 9.75
N LEU A 58 -3.35 -3.71 8.93
CA LEU A 58 -2.25 -4.12 8.04
C LEU A 58 -1.07 -4.70 8.82
N THR A 59 -0.53 -3.98 9.81
CA THR A 59 0.74 -4.36 10.46
C THR A 59 0.58 -5.48 11.47
N ASN A 60 -0.53 -5.51 12.21
CA ASN A 60 -0.69 -6.42 13.35
C ASN A 60 -1.43 -7.70 12.99
N TYR A 61 -2.19 -7.70 11.89
CA TYR A 61 -2.98 -8.84 11.45
C TYR A 61 -2.56 -9.32 10.06
N VAL A 62 -2.80 -8.54 9.00
CA VAL A 62 -2.60 -8.98 7.60
C VAL A 62 -1.16 -9.42 7.35
N LYS A 63 -0.18 -8.59 7.71
CA LYS A 63 1.25 -8.89 7.50
C LYS A 63 1.80 -10.06 8.32
N LYS A 64 1.04 -10.58 9.29
CA LYS A 64 1.42 -11.74 10.10
C LYS A 64 0.83 -13.05 9.58
N GLN A 65 -0.06 -12.97 8.59
CA GLN A 65 -0.61 -14.16 7.95
C GLN A 65 0.46 -14.79 7.04
N PRO A 66 0.65 -16.12 7.06
CA PRO A 66 1.67 -16.80 6.24
C PRO A 66 1.57 -16.48 4.74
N GLU A 67 0.35 -16.37 4.21
CA GLU A 67 0.08 -16.02 2.81
C GLU A 67 0.53 -14.59 2.44
N CYS A 68 0.70 -13.72 3.43
CA CYS A 68 1.11 -12.33 3.28
C CYS A 68 2.57 -12.07 3.67
N ASP A 69 3.36 -13.12 3.93
CA ASP A 69 4.78 -12.98 4.33
C ASP A 69 5.62 -12.23 3.30
N TRP A 70 5.23 -12.28 2.02
CA TRP A 70 5.88 -11.53 0.94
C TRP A 70 5.86 -10.00 1.18
N MET A 71 4.87 -9.47 1.92
CA MET A 71 4.79 -8.05 2.28
C MET A 71 5.91 -7.60 3.24
N ASN A 72 6.56 -8.55 3.92
CA ASN A 72 7.70 -8.30 4.81
C ASN A 72 9.03 -8.18 4.03
N GLN A 73 9.05 -8.57 2.75
CA GLN A 73 10.23 -8.49 1.90
C GLN A 73 10.46 -7.08 1.29
N LEU A 74 9.46 -6.19 1.40
CA LEU A 74 9.50 -4.85 0.83
C LEU A 74 9.53 -3.78 1.93
N SER A 75 10.14 -2.63 1.62
CA SER A 75 10.27 -1.51 2.56
C SER A 75 8.92 -1.04 3.09
N SER A 76 8.88 -0.69 4.39
CA SER A 76 7.69 -0.12 5.03
C SER A 76 7.23 1.20 4.41
N ARG A 77 8.16 1.96 3.80
CA ARG A 77 7.86 3.21 3.10
C ARG A 77 6.86 3.05 1.97
N VAL A 78 6.76 1.86 1.38
CA VAL A 78 5.85 1.57 0.25
C VAL A 78 4.40 1.67 0.71
N TYR A 79 4.06 1.04 1.82
CA TYR A 79 2.68 1.01 2.32
C TYR A 79 2.33 2.22 3.18
N GLN A 80 3.32 2.87 3.82
CA GLN A 80 3.10 4.10 4.58
C GLN A 80 2.67 5.28 3.70
N ASN A 81 3.07 5.27 2.42
CA ASN A 81 2.74 6.29 1.43
C ASN A 81 1.80 5.75 0.35
N ALA A 82 1.07 4.66 0.62
CA ALA A 82 0.21 4.03 -0.38
C ALA A 82 -0.91 4.96 -0.84
#